data_AF-A0A0J9YC15-F1
#
_entry.id   AF-A0A0J9YC15-F1
#
_cell.length_a   1.000
_cell.length_b   1.000
_cell.length_c   1.000
_cell.angle_alpha   90.00
_cell.angle_beta   90.00
_cell.angle_gamma   90.00
#
_symmetry.space_group_name_H-M   'P 1'
#
loop_
_entity.id
_entity.type
_entity.pdbx_description
1 polymer ?
#
loop_
_entity_poly.entity_id
_entity_poly.type
_entity_poly.pdbx_seq_one_letter_code
_entity_poly.pdbx_strand_id
1 'polypeptide(L)'
;MPMAVSSIYIRKHFDNEAKKQVEEMIELIMATFVDILQSEDWLTEHAKEFAKEKVDAMSKKIGYPNYLDDSKLVDNDYKTYIVYDGDYYKTKFQFYHMYQKDILERIVKKVDRERWVAGAALVNAFYSPNTNEIIFPAGILQPVFYHKHFPRSMNFGGIGVVIGHEITHGFDDRGRLYDKYGNIRQWWDNATIEKFEMKTKCIEDQYSAFVLEQIGMKVNGRSTKGENIADNGGLKQAYRAYKKYVRKNPQYSLLPGVNLTHDQLFFLNYAQIWCGTMNDKEAVRKLRTSEHSPGPIRVKGPLSNSEDFAKAYNCPSGSPMNPRHKCRVW
;
A
#
# COMPACT_ATOMS: atom_id res chain seq x y z
N MET A 1 -17.48 10.75 13.44
CA MET A 1 -18.00 11.18 12.13
C MET A 1 -16.85 11.37 11.16
N PRO A 2 -16.22 10.28 10.67
CA PRO A 2 -15.04 10.38 9.82
C PRO A 2 -15.34 11.12 8.49
N MET A 3 -16.53 10.95 7.93
CA MET A 3 -16.92 11.57 6.65
C MET A 3 -17.19 13.08 6.80
N ALA A 4 -17.84 13.53 7.89
CA ALA A 4 -18.01 14.96 8.16
C ALA A 4 -16.67 15.69 8.30
N VAL A 5 -15.73 15.13 9.08
CA VAL A 5 -14.39 15.70 9.24
C VAL A 5 -13.65 15.69 7.90
N SER A 6 -13.82 14.63 7.11
CA SER A 6 -13.23 14.52 5.77
C SER A 6 -13.72 15.61 4.83
N SER A 7 -15.02 15.91 4.80
CA SER A 7 -15.58 17.01 3.99
C SER A 7 -14.97 18.38 4.35
N ILE A 8 -14.68 18.62 5.64
CA ILE A 8 -13.99 19.85 6.06
C ILE A 8 -12.52 19.82 5.62
N TYR A 9 -11.85 18.68 5.78
CA TYR A 9 -10.44 18.51 5.43
C TYR A 9 -10.17 18.73 3.94
N ILE A 10 -10.93 18.08 3.06
CA ILE A 10 -10.71 18.16 1.61
C ILE A 10 -10.89 19.59 1.09
N ARG A 11 -11.89 20.33 1.60
CA ARG A 11 -12.14 21.73 1.20
C ARG A 11 -10.99 22.68 1.52
N LYS A 12 -10.15 22.32 2.50
CA LYS A 12 -9.03 23.15 2.95
C LYS A 12 -7.67 22.67 2.44
N HIS A 13 -7.51 21.37 2.21
CA HIS A 13 -6.18 20.76 2.09
C HIS A 13 -5.99 19.86 0.87
N PHE A 14 -7.02 19.57 0.08
CA PHE A 14 -6.88 18.64 -1.05
C PHE A 14 -6.91 19.35 -2.41
N ASP A 15 -5.94 19.02 -3.26
CA ASP A 15 -5.78 19.55 -4.61
C ASP A 15 -6.32 18.53 -5.64
N ASN A 16 -7.29 18.94 -6.46
CA ASN A 16 -7.85 18.08 -7.51
C ASN A 16 -6.81 17.67 -8.56
N GLU A 17 -5.75 18.45 -8.75
CA GLU A 17 -4.63 18.08 -9.61
C GLU A 17 -3.91 16.83 -9.07
N ALA A 18 -3.79 16.71 -7.74
CA ALA A 18 -3.19 15.54 -7.10
C ALA A 18 -3.96 14.27 -7.41
N LYS A 19 -5.30 14.33 -7.38
CA LYS A 19 -6.17 13.19 -7.71
C LYS A 19 -5.87 12.65 -9.12
N LYS A 20 -5.84 13.53 -10.12
CA LYS A 20 -5.58 13.15 -11.51
C LYS A 20 -4.19 12.55 -11.70
N GLN A 21 -3.16 13.17 -11.15
CA GLN A 21 -1.79 12.66 -11.30
C GLN A 21 -1.59 11.31 -10.60
N VAL A 22 -2.22 11.10 -9.43
CA VAL A 22 -2.16 9.84 -8.70
C VAL A 22 -2.93 8.75 -9.45
N GLU A 23 -4.07 9.08 -10.06
CA GLU A 23 -4.83 8.16 -10.92
C GLU A 23 -3.98 7.68 -12.10
N GLU A 24 -3.31 8.59 -12.82
CA GLU A 24 -2.38 8.22 -13.91
C GLU A 24 -1.24 7.31 -13.42
N MET A 25 -0.72 7.55 -12.21
CA MET A 25 0.30 6.69 -11.60
C MET A 25 -0.25 5.30 -11.27
N ILE A 26 -1.47 5.20 -10.74
CA ILE A 26 -2.13 3.93 -10.44
C ILE A 26 -2.30 3.10 -11.72
N GLU A 27 -2.82 3.69 -12.80
CA GLU A 27 -2.97 2.97 -14.07
C GLU A 27 -1.63 2.43 -14.58
N LEU A 28 -0.57 3.24 -14.53
CA LEU A 28 0.74 2.83 -14.99
C LEU A 28 1.36 1.73 -14.11
N ILE A 29 1.14 1.76 -12.80
CA ILE A 29 1.63 0.73 -11.88
C ILE A 29 0.84 -0.56 -12.06
N MET A 30 -0.50 -0.50 -12.20
CA MET A 30 -1.34 -1.67 -12.50
C MET A 30 -0.92 -2.33 -13.81
N ALA A 31 -0.76 -1.56 -14.89
CA ALA A 31 -0.27 -2.08 -16.17
C ALA A 31 1.14 -2.67 -16.05
N THR A 32 2.00 -2.06 -15.22
CA THR A 32 3.34 -2.61 -14.95
C THR A 32 3.30 -3.90 -14.16
N PHE A 33 2.37 -4.03 -13.23
CA PHE A 33 2.19 -5.26 -12.48
C PHE A 33 1.65 -6.39 -13.36
N VAL A 34 0.74 -6.10 -14.30
CA VAL A 34 0.33 -7.08 -15.34
C VAL A 34 1.53 -7.56 -16.14
N ASP A 35 2.39 -6.66 -16.63
CA ASP A 35 3.60 -7.05 -17.36
C ASP A 35 4.55 -7.92 -16.52
N ILE A 36 4.67 -7.59 -15.24
CA ILE A 36 5.46 -8.37 -14.29
C ILE A 36 4.89 -9.79 -14.17
N LEU A 37 3.59 -9.93 -13.90
CA LEU A 37 2.89 -11.21 -13.80
C LEU A 37 3.09 -12.07 -15.06
N GLN A 38 2.97 -11.47 -16.24
CA GLN A 38 3.17 -12.19 -17.51
C GLN A 38 4.61 -12.68 -17.70
N SER A 39 5.59 -11.97 -17.13
CA SER A 39 7.01 -12.30 -17.21
C SER A 39 7.49 -13.33 -16.17
N GLU A 40 6.69 -13.64 -15.14
CA GLU A 40 7.09 -14.58 -14.11
C GLU A 40 7.03 -16.02 -14.64
N ASP A 41 8.15 -16.72 -14.52
CA ASP A 41 8.40 -18.08 -15.02
C ASP A 41 7.76 -19.18 -14.17
N TRP A 42 7.39 -18.85 -12.93
CA TRP A 42 6.84 -19.78 -11.95
C TRP A 42 5.31 -19.82 -11.94
N LEU A 43 4.65 -18.93 -12.69
CA LEU A 43 3.20 -18.94 -12.89
C LEU A 43 2.87 -19.78 -14.14
N THR A 44 1.82 -20.61 -14.04
CA THR A 44 1.23 -21.24 -15.23
C THR A 44 0.52 -20.18 -16.09
N GLU A 45 0.34 -20.45 -17.38
CA GLU A 45 -0.38 -19.53 -18.28
C GLU A 45 -1.81 -19.26 -17.78
N HIS A 46 -2.49 -20.27 -17.23
CA HIS A 46 -3.80 -20.10 -16.61
C HIS A 46 -3.76 -19.16 -15.40
N ALA A 47 -2.75 -19.31 -14.52
CA ALA A 47 -2.58 -18.42 -13.36
C ALA A 47 -2.26 -16.97 -13.79
N LYS A 48 -1.48 -16.78 -14.86
CA LYS A 48 -1.17 -15.46 -15.42
C LYS A 48 -2.40 -14.76 -15.97
N GLU A 49 -3.23 -15.47 -16.74
CA GLU A 49 -4.47 -14.93 -17.31
C GLU A 49 -5.43 -14.50 -16.20
N PHE A 50 -5.65 -15.35 -15.20
CA PHE A 50 -6.47 -15.00 -14.05
C PHE A 50 -5.92 -13.81 -13.28
N ALA A 51 -4.60 -13.80 -13.01
CA ALA A 51 -3.98 -12.71 -12.27
C ALA A 51 -4.18 -11.36 -12.99
N LYS A 52 -4.07 -11.36 -14.32
CA LYS A 52 -4.41 -10.19 -15.14
C LYS A 52 -5.88 -9.79 -14.97
N GLU A 53 -6.82 -10.72 -15.09
CA GLU A 53 -8.25 -10.41 -14.89
C GLU A 53 -8.54 -9.80 -13.52
N LYS A 54 -7.85 -10.28 -12.48
CA LYS A 54 -8.02 -9.77 -11.11
C LYS A 54 -7.48 -8.35 -10.97
N VAL A 55 -6.32 -8.04 -11.57
CA VAL A 55 -5.79 -6.67 -11.61
C VAL A 55 -6.74 -5.77 -12.41
N ASP A 56 -7.19 -6.20 -13.58
CA ASP A 56 -8.08 -5.43 -14.46
C ASP A 56 -9.43 -5.10 -13.78
N ALA A 57 -9.90 -5.99 -12.89
CA ALA A 57 -11.14 -5.81 -12.13
C ALA A 57 -10.96 -5.02 -10.81
N MET A 58 -9.74 -4.61 -10.46
CA MET A 58 -9.46 -3.95 -9.18
C MET A 58 -10.02 -2.52 -9.16
N SER A 59 -10.90 -2.25 -8.20
CA SER A 59 -11.51 -0.93 -7.99
C SER A 59 -10.53 0.05 -7.35
N LYS A 60 -10.68 1.34 -7.66
CA LYS A 60 -9.77 2.43 -7.25
C LYS A 60 -10.56 3.53 -6.54
N LYS A 61 -10.22 3.80 -5.27
CA LYS A 61 -10.79 4.91 -4.49
C LYS A 61 -9.69 5.90 -4.12
N ILE A 62 -9.72 7.09 -4.72
CA ILE A 62 -8.62 8.08 -4.63
C ILE A 62 -9.13 9.38 -4.01
N GLY A 63 -8.46 9.84 -2.95
CA GLY A 63 -8.76 11.06 -2.23
C GLY A 63 -9.97 10.91 -1.30
N TYR A 64 -11.17 10.95 -1.89
CA TYR A 64 -12.43 11.00 -1.15
C TYR A 64 -13.63 10.63 -2.05
N PRO A 65 -14.78 10.20 -1.48
CA PRO A 65 -15.99 9.99 -2.26
C PRO A 65 -16.60 11.32 -2.70
N ASN A 66 -17.04 11.40 -3.96
CA ASN A 66 -17.51 12.64 -4.59
C ASN A 66 -18.58 13.39 -3.80
N TYR A 67 -19.43 12.70 -3.01
CA TYR A 67 -20.48 13.34 -2.23
C TYR A 67 -19.96 14.27 -1.11
N LEU A 68 -18.68 14.14 -0.69
CA LEU A 68 -18.11 14.99 0.36
C LEU A 68 -17.93 16.46 -0.05
N ASP A 69 -17.98 16.75 -1.36
CA ASP A 69 -17.96 18.12 -1.88
C ASP A 69 -19.31 18.84 -1.70
N ASP A 70 -20.40 18.10 -1.45
CA ASP A 70 -21.73 18.66 -1.20
C ASP A 70 -22.10 18.55 0.29
N SER A 71 -22.13 19.70 0.97
CA SER A 71 -22.48 19.77 2.39
C SER A 71 -23.87 19.22 2.69
N LYS A 72 -24.84 19.32 1.76
CA LYS A 72 -26.20 18.82 1.97
C LYS A 72 -26.23 17.28 2.00
N LEU A 73 -25.42 16.63 1.17
CA LEU A 73 -25.30 15.18 1.18
C LEU A 73 -24.63 14.70 2.47
N VAL A 74 -23.59 15.40 2.92
CA VAL A 74 -22.95 15.13 4.22
C VAL A 74 -23.94 15.33 5.38
N ASP A 75 -24.72 16.41 5.40
CA ASP A 75 -25.71 16.67 6.45
C ASP A 75 -26.79 15.57 6.49
N ASN A 76 -27.21 15.07 5.32
CA ASN A 76 -28.18 13.99 5.24
C ASN A 76 -27.64 12.65 5.80
N ASP A 77 -26.35 12.34 5.64
CA ASP A 77 -25.71 11.17 6.27
C ASP A 77 -25.76 11.24 7.81
N TYR A 78 -25.77 12.45 8.35
CA TYR A 78 -25.71 12.70 9.80
C TYR A 78 -27.03 13.18 10.41
N LYS A 79 -28.14 13.24 9.66
CA LYS A 79 -29.43 13.79 10.13
C LYS A 79 -30.00 13.12 11.38
N THR A 80 -29.67 11.86 11.62
CA THR A 80 -30.12 11.08 12.79
C THR A 80 -29.12 11.10 13.95
N TYR A 81 -27.96 11.73 13.77
CA TYR A 81 -26.96 11.89 14.83
C TYR A 81 -27.32 13.09 15.69
N ILE A 82 -27.28 12.90 17.01
CA ILE A 82 -27.61 13.94 17.99
C ILE A 82 -26.38 14.17 18.85
N VAL A 83 -25.94 15.43 18.89
CA VAL A 83 -24.89 15.90 19.80
C VAL A 83 -25.56 16.57 20.98
N TYR A 84 -25.21 16.13 22.19
CA TYR A 84 -25.67 16.71 23.44
C TYR A 84 -24.59 17.64 23.97
N ASP A 85 -24.80 18.95 23.79
CA ASP A 85 -23.82 19.96 24.21
C ASP A 85 -23.58 19.89 25.73
N GLY A 86 -22.32 19.97 26.14
CA GLY A 86 -21.89 19.74 27.52
C GLY A 86 -21.96 18.28 28.04
N ASP A 87 -22.54 17.34 27.28
CA ASP A 87 -22.66 15.93 27.68
C ASP A 87 -21.94 15.00 26.69
N TYR A 88 -20.63 14.89 26.92
CA TYR A 88 -19.75 14.06 26.10
C TYR A 88 -20.12 12.58 26.13
N TYR A 89 -20.47 12.03 27.30
CA TYR A 89 -20.78 10.60 27.42
C TYR A 89 -22.06 10.25 26.68
N LYS A 90 -23.13 11.04 26.82
CA LYS A 90 -24.38 10.82 26.11
C LYS A 90 -24.20 10.96 24.60
N THR A 91 -23.43 11.94 24.15
CA THR A 91 -23.04 12.07 22.73
C THR A 91 -22.29 10.84 22.23
N LYS A 92 -21.31 10.35 23.00
CA LYS A 92 -20.51 9.18 22.64
C LYS A 92 -21.37 7.91 22.53
N PHE A 93 -22.27 7.67 23.47
CA PHE A 93 -23.17 6.51 23.43
C PHE A 93 -24.21 6.61 22.31
N GLN A 94 -24.70 7.82 21.99
CA GLN A 94 -25.55 8.06 20.83
C GLN A 94 -24.82 7.64 19.54
N PHE A 95 -23.55 7.99 19.39
CA PHE A 95 -22.77 7.66 18.21
C PHE A 95 -22.51 6.15 18.10
N TYR A 96 -22.22 5.48 19.22
CA TYR A 96 -22.10 4.02 19.24
C TYR A 96 -23.39 3.32 18.85
N HIS A 97 -24.53 3.81 19.36
CA HIS A 97 -25.84 3.27 19.00
C HIS A 97 -26.08 3.40 17.49
N MET A 98 -25.84 4.57 16.92
CA MET A 98 -26.01 4.81 15.47
C MET A 98 -25.07 3.95 14.62
N TYR A 99 -23.81 3.80 15.04
CA TYR A 99 -22.84 2.95 14.36
C TYR A 99 -23.27 1.48 14.35
N GLN A 100 -23.71 0.96 15.51
CA GLN A 100 -24.19 -0.43 15.59
C GLN A 100 -25.47 -0.65 14.78
N LYS A 101 -26.39 0.32 14.79
CA LYS A 101 -27.59 0.28 13.97
C LYS A 101 -27.25 0.19 12.47
N ASP A 102 -26.33 1.02 11.96
CA ASP A 102 -25.88 0.96 10.56
C ASP A 102 -25.21 -0.39 10.21
N ILE A 103 -24.47 -1.01 11.13
CA ILE A 103 -23.92 -2.36 10.91
C ILE A 103 -25.06 -3.38 10.80
N LEU A 104 -25.98 -3.40 11.76
CA LEU A 104 -27.05 -4.40 11.82
C LEU A 104 -28.03 -4.28 10.65
N GLU A 105 -28.36 -3.06 10.24
CA GLU A 105 -29.23 -2.81 9.08
C GLU A 105 -28.63 -3.29 7.75
N ARG A 106 -27.31 -3.47 7.67
CA ARG A 106 -26.62 -3.95 6.47
C ARG A 106 -26.63 -5.47 6.32
N ILE A 107 -26.94 -6.23 7.37
CA ILE A 107 -26.93 -7.71 7.34
C ILE A 107 -27.87 -8.25 6.25
N VAL A 108 -29.00 -7.59 6.02
CA VAL A 108 -30.01 -8.00 5.03
C VAL A 108 -29.90 -7.27 3.69
N LYS A 109 -28.90 -6.39 3.53
CA LYS A 109 -28.69 -5.60 2.32
C LYS A 109 -27.58 -6.22 1.48
N LYS A 110 -27.62 -5.98 0.17
CA LYS A 110 -26.46 -6.29 -0.69
C LYS A 110 -25.27 -5.42 -0.29
N VAL A 111 -24.07 -5.94 -0.51
CA VAL A 111 -22.82 -5.19 -0.29
C VAL A 111 -22.82 -3.95 -1.19
N ASP A 112 -22.72 -2.78 -0.56
CA ASP A 112 -22.51 -1.52 -1.24
C ASP A 112 -21.02 -1.36 -1.57
N ARG A 113 -20.67 -1.53 -2.85
CA ARG A 113 -19.29 -1.42 -3.35
C ARG A 113 -18.81 0.03 -3.45
N GLU A 114 -19.71 1.01 -3.49
CA GLU A 114 -19.35 2.43 -3.54
C GLU A 114 -18.97 2.97 -2.15
N ARG A 115 -19.37 2.27 -1.08
CA ARG A 115 -19.08 2.68 0.30
C ARG A 115 -17.58 2.71 0.58
N TRP A 116 -17.11 3.83 1.12
CA TRP A 116 -15.73 3.97 1.59
C TRP A 116 -15.59 3.37 2.99
N VAL A 117 -14.52 2.61 3.21
CA VAL A 117 -14.18 2.03 4.53
C VAL A 117 -13.27 2.94 5.36
N ALA A 118 -12.71 3.99 4.74
CA ALA A 118 -11.86 4.98 5.37
C ALA A 118 -12.31 6.40 5.00
N GLY A 119 -12.18 7.34 5.94
CA GLY A 119 -12.34 8.76 5.66
C GLY A 119 -11.14 9.34 4.91
N ALA A 120 -11.32 10.49 4.27
CA ALA A 120 -10.28 11.18 3.50
C ALA A 120 -9.17 11.77 4.40
N ALA A 121 -9.50 12.20 5.62
CA ALA A 121 -8.57 12.80 6.58
C ALA A 121 -7.74 11.73 7.33
N LEU A 122 -7.13 10.80 6.59
CA LEU A 122 -6.37 9.68 7.12
C LEU A 122 -5.06 9.52 6.35
N VAL A 123 -3.94 9.42 7.07
CA VAL A 123 -2.63 9.15 6.48
C VAL A 123 -2.40 7.63 6.49
N ASN A 124 -3.00 6.94 5.52
CA ASN A 124 -2.81 5.51 5.31
C ASN A 124 -3.25 5.11 3.88
N ALA A 125 -3.09 3.85 3.50
CA ALA A 125 -3.68 3.25 2.31
C ALA A 125 -4.18 1.83 2.66
N PHE A 126 -5.04 1.26 1.80
CA PHE A 126 -5.66 -0.04 2.06
C PHE A 126 -5.97 -0.81 0.79
N TYR A 127 -5.90 -2.13 0.91
CA TYR A 127 -6.54 -3.09 0.03
C TYR A 127 -7.66 -3.83 0.75
N SER A 128 -8.81 -3.98 0.11
CA SER A 128 -9.92 -4.79 0.59
C SER A 128 -10.09 -6.05 -0.26
N PRO A 129 -9.84 -7.26 0.27
CA PRO A 129 -9.99 -8.49 -0.50
C PRO A 129 -11.43 -8.78 -0.90
N ASN A 130 -12.42 -8.41 -0.07
CA ASN A 130 -13.83 -8.69 -0.31
C ASN A 130 -14.47 -7.85 -1.42
N THR A 131 -13.87 -6.70 -1.74
CA THR A 131 -14.33 -5.83 -2.84
C THR A 131 -13.31 -5.72 -3.97
N ASN A 132 -12.13 -6.35 -3.84
CA ASN A 132 -10.98 -6.22 -4.74
C ASN A 132 -10.70 -4.74 -5.03
N GLU A 133 -10.43 -3.98 -3.98
CA GLU A 133 -10.36 -2.51 -4.04
C GLU A 133 -9.14 -1.96 -3.34
N ILE A 134 -8.48 -0.98 -3.97
CA ILE A 134 -7.40 -0.17 -3.39
C ILE A 134 -7.88 1.24 -3.07
N ILE A 135 -7.50 1.74 -1.90
CA ILE A 135 -8.03 2.98 -1.31
C ILE A 135 -6.87 3.86 -0.85
N PHE A 136 -6.80 5.08 -1.39
CA PHE A 136 -5.80 6.09 -1.07
C PHE A 136 -6.51 7.37 -0.60
N PRO A 137 -6.83 7.51 0.70
CA PRO A 137 -7.38 8.73 1.27
C PRO A 137 -6.56 9.98 0.94
N ALA A 138 -7.22 11.15 0.89
CA ALA A 138 -6.58 12.44 0.63
C ALA A 138 -5.38 12.70 1.56
N GLY A 139 -5.46 12.24 2.81
CA GLY A 139 -4.43 12.43 3.82
C GLY A 139 -3.10 11.72 3.52
N ILE A 140 -3.02 10.68 2.69
CA ILE A 140 -1.71 10.12 2.29
C ILE A 140 -1.09 10.84 1.07
N LEU A 141 -1.89 11.59 0.32
CA LEU A 141 -1.48 12.27 -0.91
C LEU A 141 -0.79 13.61 -0.63
N GLN A 142 0.22 13.59 0.25
CA GLN A 142 0.99 14.73 0.70
C GLN A 142 2.47 14.36 0.90
N PRO A 143 3.38 15.34 1.07
CA PRO A 143 4.78 15.04 1.39
C PRO A 143 4.88 14.18 2.66
N VAL A 144 5.80 13.22 2.75
CA VAL A 144 6.86 12.85 1.79
C VAL A 144 6.43 11.84 0.71
N PHE A 145 5.17 11.38 0.72
CA PHE A 145 4.68 10.37 -0.23
C PHE A 145 4.46 10.97 -1.62
N TYR A 146 3.81 12.12 -1.69
CA TYR A 146 3.44 12.78 -2.93
C TYR A 146 3.54 14.29 -2.84
N HIS A 147 4.03 14.91 -3.92
CA HIS A 147 3.83 16.33 -4.15
C HIS A 147 3.84 16.61 -5.65
N LYS A 148 2.97 17.52 -6.11
CA LYS A 148 2.90 17.86 -7.55
C LYS A 148 4.19 18.45 -8.12
N HIS A 149 5.01 19.07 -7.27
CA HIS A 149 6.30 19.65 -7.66
C HIS A 149 7.50 18.75 -7.34
N PHE A 150 7.29 17.54 -6.81
CA PHE A 150 8.40 16.60 -6.64
C PHE A 150 8.85 16.03 -7.98
N PRO A 151 10.16 15.75 -8.15
CA PRO A 151 10.64 14.89 -9.22
C PRO A 151 9.84 13.59 -9.25
N ARG A 152 9.58 13.04 -10.45
CA ARG A 152 8.77 11.83 -10.55
C ARG A 152 9.43 10.64 -9.88
N SER A 153 10.77 10.60 -9.82
CA SER A 153 11.49 9.59 -9.03
C SER A 153 11.04 9.56 -7.57
N MET A 154 10.81 10.72 -6.94
CA MET A 154 10.35 10.79 -5.55
C MET A 154 8.87 10.39 -5.44
N ASN A 155 8.00 10.88 -6.32
CA ASN A 155 6.58 10.47 -6.29
C ASN A 155 6.43 8.95 -6.50
N PHE A 156 7.16 8.35 -7.45
CA PHE A 156 7.16 6.90 -7.62
C PHE A 156 7.81 6.16 -6.44
N GLY A 157 8.87 6.71 -5.83
CA GLY A 157 9.51 6.13 -4.64
C GLY A 157 8.70 6.29 -3.35
N GLY A 158 7.77 7.24 -3.31
CA GLY A 158 6.83 7.48 -2.21
C GLY A 158 5.48 6.82 -2.49
N ILE A 159 4.51 7.61 -2.95
CA ILE A 159 3.13 7.14 -3.21
C ILE A 159 3.09 6.01 -4.24
N GLY A 160 4.00 5.98 -5.21
CA GLY A 160 4.07 4.87 -6.18
C GLY A 160 4.36 3.52 -5.52
N VAL A 161 5.26 3.48 -4.54
CA VAL A 161 5.54 2.25 -3.78
C VAL A 161 4.33 1.85 -2.94
N VAL A 162 3.65 2.82 -2.32
CA VAL A 162 2.41 2.56 -1.56
C VAL A 162 1.31 2.01 -2.49
N ILE A 163 1.16 2.56 -3.70
CA ILE A 163 0.22 2.04 -4.69
C ILE A 163 0.54 0.60 -5.07
N GLY A 164 1.81 0.31 -5.39
CA GLY A 164 2.24 -1.05 -5.70
C GLY A 164 2.06 -2.00 -4.51
N HIS A 165 2.24 -1.51 -3.29
CA HIS A 165 2.03 -2.28 -2.06
C HIS A 165 0.56 -2.73 -1.94
N GLU A 166 -0.40 -1.81 -2.08
CA GLU A 166 -1.83 -2.15 -2.02
C GLU A 166 -2.28 -3.05 -3.18
N ILE A 167 -1.74 -2.86 -4.39
CA ILE A 167 -2.01 -3.78 -5.51
C ILE A 167 -1.49 -5.19 -5.19
N THR A 168 -0.31 -5.28 -4.58
CA THR A 168 0.31 -6.56 -4.21
C THR A 168 -0.46 -7.29 -3.13
N HIS A 169 -1.15 -6.60 -2.22
CA HIS A 169 -2.04 -7.25 -1.25
C HIS A 169 -3.15 -8.07 -1.91
N GLY A 170 -3.54 -7.77 -3.16
CA GLY A 170 -4.40 -8.65 -3.94
C GLY A 170 -3.82 -10.03 -4.23
N PHE A 171 -2.53 -10.22 -4.03
CA PHE A 171 -1.76 -11.40 -4.40
C PHE A 171 -0.83 -11.87 -3.29
N ASP A 172 -0.91 -11.32 -2.08
CA ASP A 172 -0.17 -11.84 -0.93
C ASP A 172 -0.73 -13.20 -0.45
N ASP A 173 -0.25 -13.71 0.67
CA ASP A 173 -0.65 -15.01 1.21
C ASP A 173 -2.14 -15.09 1.63
N ARG A 174 -2.82 -13.95 1.79
CA ARG A 174 -4.26 -13.86 2.08
C ARG A 174 -5.06 -13.44 0.85
N GLY A 175 -4.67 -12.37 0.19
CA GLY A 175 -5.37 -11.81 -0.97
C GLY A 175 -5.42 -12.77 -2.14
N ARG A 176 -4.42 -13.65 -2.30
CA ARG A 176 -4.44 -14.72 -3.31
C ARG A 176 -5.62 -15.68 -3.17
N LEU A 177 -6.27 -15.75 -2.00
CA LEU A 177 -7.40 -16.65 -1.76
C LEU A 177 -8.72 -16.09 -2.31
N TYR A 178 -8.72 -14.84 -2.75
CA TYR A 178 -9.90 -14.13 -3.24
C TYR A 178 -9.87 -14.00 -4.76
N ASP A 179 -11.02 -14.17 -5.41
CA ASP A 179 -11.17 -13.94 -6.84
C ASP A 179 -11.32 -12.44 -7.18
N LYS A 180 -11.50 -12.13 -8.48
CA LYS A 180 -11.69 -10.76 -8.97
C LYS A 180 -12.96 -10.06 -8.45
N TYR A 181 -13.91 -10.81 -7.91
CA TYR A 181 -15.13 -10.28 -7.31
C TYR A 181 -15.04 -10.21 -5.78
N GLY A 182 -13.97 -10.70 -5.18
CA GLY A 182 -13.75 -10.75 -3.74
C GLY A 182 -14.39 -11.95 -3.03
N ASN A 183 -14.63 -13.05 -3.76
CA ASN A 183 -15.07 -14.31 -3.16
C ASN A 183 -13.87 -15.21 -2.84
N ILE A 184 -13.93 -15.92 -1.71
CA ILE A 184 -12.93 -16.94 -1.39
C ILE A 184 -13.11 -18.12 -2.35
N ARG A 185 -12.10 -18.36 -3.19
CA ARG A 185 -12.07 -19.47 -4.14
C ARG A 185 -10.63 -19.83 -4.45
N GLN A 186 -10.32 -21.12 -4.58
CA GLN A 186 -9.04 -21.54 -5.15
C GLN A 186 -9.10 -21.41 -6.68
N TRP A 187 -8.27 -20.54 -7.23
CA TRP A 187 -8.16 -20.27 -8.66
C TRP A 187 -6.74 -20.50 -9.22
N TRP A 188 -5.77 -20.76 -8.34
CA TRP A 188 -4.47 -21.29 -8.75
C TRP A 188 -4.48 -22.81 -8.81
N ASP A 189 -3.78 -23.33 -9.81
CA ASP A 189 -3.40 -24.73 -9.88
C ASP A 189 -2.37 -25.08 -8.78
N ASN A 190 -2.26 -26.37 -8.47
CA ASN A 190 -1.40 -26.84 -7.39
C ASN A 190 0.09 -26.53 -7.62
N ALA A 191 0.56 -26.51 -8.88
CA ALA A 191 1.96 -26.20 -9.19
C ALA A 191 2.27 -24.73 -8.90
N THR A 192 1.35 -23.82 -9.26
CA THR A 192 1.45 -22.39 -8.91
C THR A 192 1.45 -22.19 -7.39
N ILE A 193 0.57 -22.89 -6.65
CA ILE A 193 0.52 -22.80 -5.18
C ILE A 193 1.84 -23.28 -4.56
N GLU A 194 2.37 -24.42 -5.00
CA GLU A 194 3.63 -24.95 -4.48
C GLU A 194 4.79 -23.96 -4.70
N LYS A 195 4.90 -23.39 -5.91
CA LYS A 195 5.92 -22.36 -6.22
C LYS A 195 5.73 -21.09 -5.40
N PHE A 196 4.49 -20.65 -5.19
CA PHE A 196 4.20 -19.50 -4.33
C PHE A 196 4.65 -19.75 -2.89
N GLU A 197 4.32 -20.91 -2.31
CA GLU A 197 4.74 -21.25 -0.94
C GLU A 197 6.27 -21.34 -0.82
N MET A 198 6.96 -21.91 -1.81
CA MET A 198 8.43 -21.91 -1.85
C MET A 198 9.02 -20.49 -1.87
N LYS A 199 8.46 -19.60 -2.70
CA LYS A 199 8.94 -18.21 -2.83
C LYS A 199 8.65 -17.37 -1.60
N THR A 200 7.46 -17.52 -1.02
CA THR A 200 7.09 -16.81 0.22
C THR A 200 7.82 -17.35 1.43
N LYS A 201 8.26 -18.63 1.42
CA LYS A 201 9.15 -19.17 2.44
C LYS A 201 10.51 -18.46 2.47
N CYS A 202 11.06 -18.08 1.31
CA CYS A 202 12.27 -17.24 1.27
C CYS A 202 12.07 -15.93 2.04
N ILE A 203 10.95 -15.23 1.82
CA ILE A 203 10.62 -13.98 2.51
C ILE A 203 10.47 -14.23 4.02
N GLU A 204 9.74 -15.27 4.41
CA GLU A 204 9.58 -15.65 5.82
C GLU A 204 10.94 -15.89 6.51
N ASP A 205 11.83 -16.66 5.87
CA ASP A 205 13.14 -17.02 6.42
C ASP A 205 14.06 -15.80 6.50
N GLN A 206 14.10 -14.99 5.43
CA GLN A 206 14.87 -13.75 5.39
C GLN A 206 14.46 -12.81 6.53
N TYR A 207 13.16 -12.56 6.70
CA TYR A 207 12.69 -11.62 7.70
C TYR A 207 12.83 -12.18 9.12
N SER A 208 12.71 -13.49 9.29
CA SER A 208 12.96 -14.14 10.59
C SER A 208 14.43 -14.08 11.04
N ALA A 209 15.36 -13.78 10.12
CA ALA A 209 16.76 -13.58 10.43
C ALA A 209 17.07 -12.14 10.90
N PHE A 210 16.19 -11.17 10.64
CA PHE A 210 16.42 -9.78 11.07
C PHE A 210 16.26 -9.63 12.59
N VAL A 211 17.21 -8.93 13.20
CA VAL A 211 17.18 -8.52 14.61
C VAL A 211 16.93 -7.02 14.67
N LEU A 212 15.96 -6.62 15.51
CA LEU A 212 15.80 -5.23 15.89
C LEU A 212 16.77 -4.91 17.02
N GLU A 213 17.93 -4.38 16.65
CA GLU A 213 19.09 -4.15 17.54
C GLU A 213 18.72 -3.48 18.86
N GLN A 214 17.80 -2.50 18.83
CA GLN A 214 17.44 -1.72 20.03
C GLN A 214 16.96 -2.61 21.20
N ILE A 215 16.30 -3.74 20.91
CA ILE A 215 15.75 -4.66 21.93
C ILE A 215 16.29 -6.09 21.77
N GLY A 216 17.24 -6.33 20.86
CA GLY A 216 17.81 -7.65 20.61
C GLY A 216 16.81 -8.74 20.20
N MET A 217 15.64 -8.37 19.68
CA MET A 217 14.57 -9.32 19.31
C MET A 217 14.50 -9.54 17.81
N LYS A 218 14.25 -10.79 17.41
CA LYS A 218 14.01 -11.16 16.01
C LYS A 218 12.62 -10.75 15.54
N VAL A 219 12.51 -10.39 14.27
CA VAL A 219 11.22 -10.18 13.61
C VAL A 219 10.54 -11.54 13.41
N ASN A 220 9.22 -11.59 13.53
CA ASN A 220 8.44 -12.78 13.18
C ASN A 220 8.14 -12.74 11.67
N GLY A 221 8.99 -13.37 10.85
CA GLY A 221 8.84 -13.38 9.40
C GLY A 221 7.54 -14.04 8.91
N ARG A 222 6.97 -14.96 9.69
CA ARG A 222 5.69 -15.60 9.38
C ARG A 222 4.51 -14.66 9.59
N SER A 223 4.49 -13.94 10.71
CA SER A 223 3.41 -12.98 11.02
C SER A 223 3.46 -11.74 10.14
N THR A 224 4.66 -11.40 9.64
CA THR A 224 4.86 -10.22 8.77
C THR A 224 4.85 -10.54 7.28
N LYS A 225 4.57 -11.80 6.91
CA LYS A 225 4.77 -12.32 5.56
C LYS A 225 4.01 -11.54 4.49
N GLY A 226 2.71 -11.29 4.69
CA GLY A 226 1.88 -10.56 3.72
C GLY A 226 2.41 -9.15 3.45
N GLU A 227 2.68 -8.39 4.51
CA GLU A 227 3.25 -7.04 4.43
C GLU A 227 4.63 -7.02 3.76
N ASN A 228 5.47 -8.00 4.07
CA ASN A 228 6.80 -8.10 3.47
C ASN A 228 6.71 -8.45 1.98
N ILE A 229 5.78 -9.31 1.57
CA ILE A 229 5.49 -9.60 0.15
C ILE A 229 5.04 -8.31 -0.56
N ALA A 230 4.13 -7.57 0.07
CA ALA A 230 3.60 -6.33 -0.48
C ALA A 230 4.67 -5.23 -0.60
N ASP A 231 5.57 -5.08 0.36
CA ASP A 231 6.71 -4.16 0.28
C ASP A 231 7.65 -4.47 -0.89
N ASN A 232 8.02 -5.75 -1.04
CA ASN A 232 8.95 -6.19 -2.09
C ASN A 232 8.31 -6.03 -3.48
N GLY A 233 7.05 -6.47 -3.62
CA GLY A 233 6.29 -6.33 -4.85
C GLY A 233 6.05 -4.87 -5.22
N GLY A 234 5.59 -4.06 -4.27
CA GLY A 234 5.29 -2.65 -4.48
C GLY A 234 6.51 -1.83 -4.89
N LEU A 235 7.67 -2.08 -4.26
CA LEU A 235 8.93 -1.43 -4.63
C LEU A 235 9.33 -1.76 -6.08
N LYS A 236 9.29 -3.05 -6.46
CA LYS A 236 9.63 -3.52 -7.81
C LYS A 236 8.67 -2.93 -8.86
N GLN A 237 7.37 -2.96 -8.59
CA GLN A 237 6.34 -2.41 -9.47
C GLN A 237 6.53 -0.91 -9.70
N ALA A 238 6.68 -0.14 -8.61
CA ALA A 238 6.85 1.30 -8.67
C ALA A 238 8.13 1.70 -9.41
N TYR A 239 9.24 1.00 -9.18
CA TYR A 239 10.50 1.29 -9.88
C TYR A 239 10.39 0.99 -11.38
N ARG A 240 9.83 -0.17 -11.76
CA ARG A 240 9.62 -0.50 -13.18
C ARG A 240 8.66 0.48 -13.86
N ALA A 241 7.60 0.90 -13.16
CA ALA A 241 6.66 1.92 -13.64
C ALA A 241 7.36 3.27 -13.84
N TYR A 242 8.22 3.68 -12.89
CA TYR A 242 9.06 4.85 -13.02
C TYR A 242 9.99 4.77 -14.24
N LYS A 243 10.67 3.64 -14.46
CA LYS A 243 11.53 3.46 -15.65
C LYS A 243 10.74 3.54 -16.96
N LYS A 244 9.50 3.01 -17.01
CA LYS A 244 8.61 3.17 -18.16
C LYS A 244 8.19 4.64 -18.36
N TYR A 245 7.87 5.33 -17.28
CA TYR A 245 7.49 6.74 -17.32
C TYR A 245 8.60 7.60 -17.94
N VAL A 246 9.85 7.45 -17.46
CA VAL A 246 10.98 8.29 -17.93
C VAL A 246 11.45 7.97 -19.34
N ARG A 247 11.18 6.76 -19.86
CA ARG A 247 11.39 6.45 -21.28
C ARG A 247 10.51 7.31 -22.20
N LYS A 248 9.31 7.67 -21.74
CA LYS A 248 8.37 8.54 -22.47
C LYS A 248 8.51 10.00 -22.09
N ASN A 249 8.95 10.29 -20.86
CA ASN A 249 9.06 11.62 -20.28
C ASN A 249 10.45 11.80 -19.65
N PRO A 250 11.51 12.04 -20.46
CA PRO A 250 12.86 12.15 -19.93
C PRO A 250 13.00 13.23 -18.86
N GLN A 251 13.75 12.93 -17.79
CA GLN A 251 14.06 13.87 -16.71
C GLN A 251 15.58 14.04 -16.62
N TYR A 252 16.06 15.23 -17.00
CA TYR A 252 17.48 15.53 -17.06
C TYR A 252 17.99 16.35 -15.87
N SER A 253 17.13 17.18 -15.28
CA SER A 253 17.52 18.09 -14.19
C SER A 253 17.60 17.35 -12.86
N LEU A 254 18.81 17.22 -12.33
CA LEU A 254 19.04 16.69 -10.98
C LEU A 254 18.54 17.65 -9.91
N LEU A 255 18.22 17.11 -8.73
CA LEU A 255 17.83 17.90 -7.58
C LEU A 255 19.05 18.67 -7.04
N PRO A 256 18.99 20.01 -6.90
CA PRO A 256 20.11 20.80 -6.41
C PRO A 256 20.47 20.43 -4.97
N GLY A 257 21.76 20.41 -4.64
CA GLY A 257 22.28 20.23 -3.28
C GLY A 257 22.35 18.79 -2.77
N VAL A 258 21.85 17.79 -3.50
CA VAL A 258 21.81 16.38 -3.03
C VAL A 258 22.78 15.47 -3.79
N ASN A 259 23.28 15.88 -4.97
CA ASN A 259 24.23 15.12 -5.82
C ASN A 259 23.86 13.62 -6.00
N LEU A 260 22.57 13.35 -6.20
CA LEU A 260 22.04 12.01 -6.46
C LEU A 260 21.35 11.98 -7.82
N THR A 261 21.50 10.85 -8.50
CA THR A 261 20.71 10.55 -9.71
C THR A 261 19.24 10.35 -9.36
N HIS A 262 18.35 10.43 -10.35
CA HIS A 262 16.94 10.13 -10.10
C HIS A 262 16.68 8.68 -9.67
N ASP A 263 17.46 7.71 -10.14
CA ASP A 263 17.34 6.32 -9.70
C ASP A 263 17.71 6.19 -8.21
N GLN A 264 18.75 6.89 -7.75
CA GLN A 264 19.09 6.97 -6.32
C GLN A 264 18.02 7.72 -5.51
N LEU A 265 17.50 8.84 -6.02
CA LEU A 265 16.44 9.61 -5.36
C LEU A 265 15.14 8.80 -5.17
N PHE A 266 14.82 7.89 -6.09
CA PHE A 266 13.69 6.98 -5.93
C PHE A 266 13.84 6.13 -4.66
N PHE A 267 14.98 5.45 -4.51
CA PHE A 267 15.22 4.58 -3.35
C PHE A 267 15.45 5.38 -2.06
N LEU A 268 16.02 6.59 -2.14
CA LEU A 268 16.13 7.49 -1.00
C LEU A 268 14.74 7.90 -0.50
N ASN A 269 13.84 8.35 -1.38
CA ASN A 269 12.49 8.73 -0.96
C ASN A 269 11.73 7.54 -0.37
N TYR A 270 11.86 6.35 -0.98
CA TYR A 270 11.34 5.11 -0.40
C TYR A 270 11.84 4.86 1.01
N ALA A 271 13.14 5.02 1.27
CA ALA A 271 13.67 4.84 2.61
C ALA A 271 13.15 5.90 3.61
N GLN A 272 12.98 7.14 3.14
CA GLN A 272 12.55 8.27 3.96
C GLN A 272 11.11 8.17 4.45
N ILE A 273 10.19 7.54 3.70
CA ILE A 273 8.81 7.34 4.18
C ILE A 273 8.75 6.43 5.43
N TRP A 274 9.82 5.67 5.69
CA TRP A 274 9.94 4.78 6.84
C TRP A 274 10.80 5.36 7.97
N CYS A 275 11.29 6.59 7.85
CA CYS A 275 12.04 7.26 8.91
C CYS A 275 11.16 7.43 10.15
N GLY A 276 11.61 6.88 11.27
CA GLY A 276 10.95 7.00 12.56
C GLY A 276 11.65 6.16 13.62
N THR A 277 11.36 6.46 14.88
CA THR A 277 11.88 5.71 16.04
C THR A 277 10.73 5.28 16.93
N MET A 278 10.99 4.30 17.79
CA MET A 278 10.03 3.82 18.79
C MET A 278 10.77 3.52 20.08
N ASN A 279 10.11 3.74 21.22
CA ASN A 279 10.66 3.31 22.50
C ASN A 279 10.63 1.77 22.62
N ASP A 280 11.39 1.21 23.57
CA ASP A 280 11.56 -0.24 23.68
C ASP A 280 10.25 -0.98 23.98
N LYS A 281 9.35 -0.39 24.77
CA LYS A 281 8.04 -1.00 25.07
C LYS A 281 7.19 -1.10 23.81
N GLU A 282 7.17 -0.04 23.00
CA GLU A 282 6.49 -0.03 21.71
C GLU A 282 7.16 -0.95 20.69
N ALA A 283 8.50 -1.07 20.70
CA ALA A 283 9.21 -2.03 19.86
C ALA A 283 8.82 -3.48 20.19
N VAL A 284 8.82 -3.84 21.48
CA VAL A 284 8.41 -5.17 21.95
C VAL A 284 6.96 -5.43 21.57
N ARG A 285 6.05 -4.46 21.81
CA ARG A 285 4.64 -4.58 21.44
C ARG A 285 4.49 -4.77 19.94
N LYS A 286 5.13 -3.93 19.12
CA LYS A 286 5.06 -4.00 17.66
C LYS A 286 5.55 -5.34 17.13
N LEU A 287 6.70 -5.85 17.57
CA LEU A 287 7.20 -7.15 17.13
C LEU A 287 6.28 -8.34 17.52
N ARG A 288 5.47 -8.19 18.56
CA ARG A 288 4.55 -9.24 19.03
C ARG A 288 3.16 -9.17 18.39
N THR A 289 2.69 -7.98 18.02
CA THR A 289 1.28 -7.78 17.63
C THR A 289 1.07 -7.25 16.22
N SER A 290 2.11 -6.69 15.59
CA SER A 290 2.01 -6.07 14.26
C SER A 290 2.19 -7.10 13.15
N GLU A 291 1.35 -7.03 12.13
CA GLU A 291 1.59 -7.71 10.85
C GLU A 291 2.65 -6.98 10.00
N HIS A 292 2.97 -5.72 10.33
CA HIS A 292 4.02 -4.98 9.64
C HIS A 292 5.38 -5.14 10.34
N SER A 293 6.42 -5.39 9.55
CA SER A 293 7.81 -5.24 9.98
C SER A 293 8.10 -3.80 10.46
N PRO A 294 9.05 -3.59 11.40
CA PRO A 294 9.50 -2.24 11.79
C PRO A 294 10.07 -1.47 10.60
N GLY A 295 9.97 -0.13 10.61
CA GLY A 295 10.41 0.74 9.51
C GLY A 295 11.83 0.43 8.98
N PRO A 296 12.86 0.34 9.82
CA PRO A 296 14.21 -0.01 9.37
C PRO A 296 14.30 -1.37 8.64
N ILE A 297 13.44 -2.33 9.00
CA ILE A 297 13.39 -3.64 8.36
C ILE A 297 12.61 -3.58 7.04
N ARG A 298 11.54 -2.78 6.97
CA ARG A 298 10.84 -2.45 5.71
C ARG A 298 11.73 -1.72 4.72
N VAL A 299 12.78 -1.03 5.17
CA VAL A 299 13.83 -0.52 4.28
C VAL A 299 14.81 -1.62 3.89
N LYS A 300 15.39 -2.32 4.86
CA LYS A 300 16.47 -3.30 4.63
C LYS A 300 16.04 -4.47 3.74
N GLY A 301 14.90 -5.09 4.02
CA GLY A 301 14.44 -6.30 3.30
C GLY A 301 14.26 -6.05 1.80
N PRO A 302 13.33 -5.16 1.39
CA PRO A 302 13.04 -4.89 -0.01
C PRO A 302 14.23 -4.35 -0.80
N LEU A 303 15.05 -3.46 -0.20
CA LEU A 303 16.26 -2.97 -0.88
C LEU A 303 17.31 -4.06 -1.04
N SER A 304 17.46 -4.96 -0.06
CA SER A 304 18.40 -6.11 -0.17
C SER A 304 17.97 -7.09 -1.26
N ASN A 305 16.67 -7.24 -1.50
CA ASN A 305 16.12 -8.08 -2.57
C ASN A 305 16.10 -7.40 -3.94
N SER A 306 16.34 -6.09 -4.01
CA SER A 306 16.31 -5.33 -5.26
C SER A 306 17.68 -5.33 -5.95
N GLU A 307 17.75 -5.89 -7.15
CA GLU A 307 18.92 -5.74 -8.04
C GLU A 307 19.03 -4.29 -8.56
N ASP A 308 17.88 -3.65 -8.78
CA ASP A 308 17.80 -2.27 -9.24
C ASP A 308 18.41 -1.29 -8.23
N PHE A 309 18.16 -1.51 -6.93
CA PHE A 309 18.78 -0.75 -5.85
C PHE A 309 20.29 -0.94 -5.84
N ALA A 310 20.74 -2.19 -5.85
CA ALA A 310 22.17 -2.52 -5.84
C ALA A 310 22.90 -1.89 -7.05
N LYS A 311 22.25 -1.84 -8.22
CA LYS A 311 22.77 -1.17 -9.41
C LYS A 311 22.80 0.35 -9.24
N ALA A 312 21.72 0.98 -8.75
CA ALA A 312 21.65 2.43 -8.58
C ALA A 312 22.71 2.98 -7.61
N TYR A 313 23.12 2.18 -6.62
CA TYR A 313 24.14 2.53 -5.63
C TYR A 313 25.49 1.83 -5.83
N ASN A 314 25.67 1.08 -6.92
CA ASN A 314 26.88 0.30 -7.20
C ASN A 314 27.32 -0.58 -6.01
N CYS A 315 26.39 -1.25 -5.34
CA CYS A 315 26.66 -2.06 -4.16
C CYS A 315 27.46 -3.33 -4.55
N PRO A 316 28.62 -3.60 -3.91
CA PRO A 316 29.39 -4.82 -4.17
C PRO A 316 28.60 -6.10 -3.90
N SER A 317 28.81 -7.14 -4.71
CA SER A 317 28.16 -8.44 -4.52
C SER A 317 28.55 -9.07 -3.17
N GLY A 318 27.55 -9.48 -2.38
CA GLY A 318 27.74 -10.03 -1.04
C GLY A 318 27.82 -8.98 0.07
N SER A 319 27.75 -7.68 -0.25
CA SER A 319 27.59 -6.64 0.77
C SER A 319 26.25 -6.78 1.51
N PRO A 320 26.08 -6.23 2.72
CA PRO A 320 24.85 -6.40 3.50
C PRO A 320 23.56 -6.00 2.77
N MET A 321 23.63 -4.99 1.88
CA MET A 321 22.49 -4.53 1.08
C MET A 321 22.48 -5.09 -0.36
N ASN A 322 23.42 -5.99 -0.70
CA ASN A 322 23.42 -6.73 -1.95
C ASN A 322 23.80 -8.20 -1.70
N PRO A 323 22.99 -8.94 -0.92
CA PRO A 323 23.22 -10.36 -0.69
C PRO A 323 23.14 -11.14 -2.01
N ARG A 324 23.92 -12.23 -2.11
CA ARG A 324 23.92 -13.11 -3.29
C ARG A 324 22.58 -13.81 -3.51
N HIS A 325 21.88 -14.13 -2.42
CA HIS A 325 20.55 -14.70 -2.47
C HIS A 325 19.51 -13.61 -2.19
N LYS A 326 18.60 -13.39 -3.14
CA LYS A 326 17.54 -12.39 -3.09
C LYS A 326 16.19 -13.09 -3.19
N CYS A 327 15.25 -12.74 -2.32
CA CYS A 327 13.90 -13.29 -2.36
C CYS A 327 13.05 -12.53 -3.40
N ARG A 328 12.31 -13.27 -4.23
CA ARG A 328 11.39 -12.68 -5.22
C ARG A 328 10.13 -13.53 -5.35
N VAL A 329 8.99 -12.90 -5.04
CA VAL A 329 7.65 -13.44 -5.26
C VAL A 329 7.08 -12.78 -6.51
N TRP A 330 6.69 -11.51 -6.36
CA TRP A 330 6.11 -10.66 -7.39
C TRP A 330 7.16 -9.83 -8.12
#